data_AF-A0A9N8HZJ5-F1
#
_entry.id   AF-A0A9N8HZJ5-F1
#
_cell.length_a   1.000
_cell.length_b   1.000
_cell.length_c   1.000
_cell.angle_alpha   90.00
_cell.angle_beta   90.00
_cell.angle_gamma   90.00
#
_symmetry.space_group_name_H-M   'P 1'
#
loop_
_entity.id
_entity.type
_entity.pdbx_description
1 polymer ?
#
loop_
_entity_poly.entity_id
_entity_poly.type
_entity_poly.pdbx_seq_one_letter_code
_entity_poly.pdbx_strand_id
1 'polypeptide(L)'
;MAPIIPIPTFQAEVVDAAQYDPILMRQAKASGDVAVTKSWTTTIGYFGPSHVRYRRDRGDQGEVHVELFLCPTTEGKSRVFLFNVMVPGKQQPPVNTAKPHLGQKLWNNLKPSTWKQRMMKRILQNFFAGERGHLASHSIFDGDGIFLHKQGNRMKQAKKSYQDYSTPSSADILLNAYRRWLDQVAQKTRANGLDAVSQSVVGSNAYAADDDTARSLLLDRYNTHTKDCPLCLASLQKKRRQNARLQVLQTALQGATGASMTLFLVALAAAQASGVRLAPLLRALGFATAGTFGGSLWSRQQQEKLDKKINSFIFEDYIHAEKN
;
A
#
# COMPACT_ATOMS: atom_id res chain seq x y z
N MET A 1 -9.69 24.96 -27.51
CA MET A 1 -8.75 25.49 -26.51
C MET A 1 -7.64 24.48 -26.33
N ALA A 2 -6.38 24.86 -26.58
CA ALA A 2 -5.25 24.00 -26.23
C ALA A 2 -5.18 23.87 -24.70
N PRO A 3 -4.90 22.68 -24.15
CA PRO A 3 -4.74 22.52 -22.71
C PRO A 3 -3.57 23.39 -22.24
N ILE A 4 -3.81 24.24 -21.24
CA ILE A 4 -2.75 25.01 -20.58
C ILE A 4 -1.89 23.99 -19.84
N ILE A 5 -0.65 23.79 -20.29
CA ILE A 5 0.32 22.93 -19.60
C ILE A 5 0.86 23.74 -18.43
N PRO A 6 0.63 23.32 -17.18
CA PRO A 6 1.16 24.04 -16.02
C PRO A 6 2.69 23.97 -16.04
N ILE A 7 3.34 25.12 -15.87
CA ILE A 7 4.81 25.24 -15.81
C ILE A 7 5.23 25.20 -14.33
N PRO A 8 6.25 24.41 -13.96
CA PRO A 8 6.73 24.39 -12.58
C PRO A 8 7.39 25.72 -12.23
N THR A 9 7.16 26.18 -11.00
CA THR A 9 7.85 27.35 -10.44
C THR A 9 9.30 27.03 -10.13
N PHE A 10 9.55 25.82 -9.63
CA PHE A 10 10.90 25.27 -9.43
C PHE A 10 10.91 23.83 -9.91
N GLN A 11 12.01 23.42 -10.53
CA GLN A 11 12.21 22.05 -11.00
C GLN A 11 13.66 21.63 -10.74
N ALA A 12 13.85 20.39 -10.31
CA ALA A 12 15.14 19.72 -10.38
C ALA A 12 15.02 18.47 -11.22
N GLU A 13 16.09 18.15 -11.94
CA GLU A 13 16.18 16.96 -12.76
C GLU A 13 17.45 16.20 -12.41
N VAL A 14 17.29 14.90 -12.18
CA VAL A 14 18.37 13.93 -12.08
C VAL A 14 18.53 13.30 -13.45
N VAL A 15 19.65 13.60 -14.10
CA VAL A 15 20.07 12.98 -15.36
C VAL A 15 20.74 11.64 -15.04
N ASP A 16 20.63 10.68 -15.97
CA ASP A 16 21.12 9.31 -15.75
C ASP A 16 20.55 8.72 -14.45
N ALA A 17 19.26 8.93 -14.23
CA ALA A 17 18.58 8.58 -13.00
C ALA A 17 18.58 7.08 -12.73
N ALA A 18 18.88 6.25 -13.74
CA ALA A 18 19.07 4.81 -13.59
C ALA A 18 20.23 4.44 -12.66
N GLN A 19 21.17 5.35 -12.39
CA GLN A 19 22.27 5.13 -11.43
C GLN A 19 21.89 5.49 -9.98
N TYR A 20 20.88 6.35 -9.78
CA TYR A 20 20.64 7.01 -8.50
C TYR A 20 19.23 6.75 -7.93
N ASP A 21 18.20 6.62 -8.77
CA ASP A 21 16.83 6.33 -8.33
C ASP A 21 16.69 4.81 -8.12
N PRO A 22 16.40 4.31 -6.90
CA PRO A 22 16.36 2.88 -6.62
C PRO A 22 15.34 2.09 -7.45
N ILE A 23 14.24 2.73 -7.87
CA ILE A 23 13.22 2.11 -8.70
C ILE A 23 13.76 1.95 -10.12
N LEU A 24 14.35 3.00 -10.67
CA LEU A 24 14.96 2.96 -11.99
C LEU A 24 16.19 2.05 -12.02
N MET A 25 17.04 2.05 -10.99
CA MET A 25 18.17 1.12 -10.84
C MET A 25 17.71 -0.35 -10.92
N ARG A 26 16.64 -0.70 -10.19
CA ARG A 26 16.08 -2.05 -10.22
C ARG A 26 15.54 -2.42 -11.61
N GLN A 27 14.92 -1.46 -12.30
CA GLN A 27 14.41 -1.67 -13.65
C GLN A 27 15.54 -1.77 -14.68
N ALA A 28 16.58 -0.94 -14.58
CA ALA A 28 17.77 -0.97 -15.42
C ALA A 28 18.52 -2.30 -15.28
N LYS A 29 18.69 -2.79 -14.05
CA LYS A 29 19.26 -4.11 -13.79
C LYS A 29 18.43 -5.24 -14.43
N ALA A 30 17.11 -5.08 -14.51
CA ALA A 30 16.23 -6.04 -15.13
C ALA A 30 16.20 -5.94 -16.67
N SER A 31 16.44 -4.76 -17.25
CA SER A 31 16.49 -4.57 -18.71
C SER A 31 17.79 -5.09 -19.32
N GLY A 32 18.90 -5.02 -18.57
CA GLY A 32 20.22 -5.44 -19.04
C GLY A 32 20.85 -4.50 -20.09
N ASP A 33 20.18 -3.40 -20.44
CA ASP A 33 20.62 -2.44 -21.44
C ASP A 33 21.07 -1.13 -20.78
N VAL A 34 22.38 -1.03 -20.58
CA VAL A 34 23.02 0.13 -19.94
C VAL A 34 22.99 1.37 -20.84
N ALA A 35 22.87 1.23 -22.16
CA ALA A 35 22.87 2.37 -23.07
C ALA A 35 21.51 3.08 -23.06
N VAL A 36 20.40 2.32 -23.06
CA VAL A 36 19.03 2.85 -23.02
C VAL A 36 18.73 3.53 -21.68
N THR A 37 19.41 3.13 -20.60
CA THR A 37 19.13 3.62 -19.24
C THR A 37 19.77 4.98 -18.94
N LYS A 38 20.79 5.40 -19.70
CA LYS A 38 21.44 6.71 -19.56
C LYS A 38 20.55 7.89 -19.91
N SER A 39 19.54 7.68 -20.77
CA SER A 39 18.55 8.71 -21.12
C SER A 39 17.41 8.82 -20.13
N TRP A 40 17.36 7.95 -19.10
CA TRP A 40 16.29 7.98 -18.12
C TRP A 40 16.52 9.14 -17.16
N THR A 41 15.47 9.90 -16.92
CA THR A 41 15.53 11.06 -16.04
C THR A 41 14.50 10.95 -14.94
N THR A 42 14.77 11.65 -13.84
CA THR A 42 13.83 11.81 -12.75
C THR A 42 13.69 13.28 -12.45
N THR A 43 12.47 13.80 -12.50
CA THR A 43 12.18 15.21 -12.35
C THR A 43 11.27 15.44 -11.16
N ILE A 44 11.62 16.40 -10.30
CA ILE A 44 10.74 16.90 -9.25
C ILE A 44 10.39 18.34 -9.58
N GLY A 45 9.11 18.62 -9.76
CA GLY A 45 8.59 19.95 -10.05
C GLY A 45 7.60 20.42 -9.00
N TYR A 46 7.68 21.70 -8.64
CA TYR A 46 6.76 22.39 -7.73
C TYR A 46 5.85 23.33 -8.54
N PHE A 47 4.56 23.05 -8.54
CA PHE A 47 3.53 23.75 -9.30
C PHE A 47 2.59 24.47 -8.34
N GLY A 48 2.38 25.76 -8.59
CA GLY A 48 1.44 26.54 -7.79
C GLY A 48 -0.02 26.07 -7.98
N PRO A 49 -0.89 26.24 -6.97
CA PRO A 49 -0.56 26.70 -5.62
C PRO A 49 -0.07 25.59 -4.68
N SER A 50 -0.30 24.32 -4.98
CA SER A 50 -0.06 23.26 -4.00
C SER A 50 0.21 21.88 -4.57
N HIS A 51 0.80 21.82 -5.76
CA HIS A 51 1.03 20.59 -6.49
C HIS A 51 2.53 20.30 -6.61
N VAL A 52 2.94 19.09 -6.26
CA VAL A 52 4.31 18.58 -6.47
C VAL A 52 4.22 17.39 -7.40
N ARG A 53 5.02 17.37 -8.47
CA ARG A 53 5.08 16.23 -9.40
C ARG A 53 6.46 15.60 -9.35
N TYR A 54 6.50 14.29 -9.11
CA TYR A 54 7.68 13.46 -9.26
C TYR A 54 7.54 12.62 -10.53
N ARG A 55 8.30 12.90 -11.57
CA ARG A 55 8.26 12.20 -12.86
C ARG A 55 9.48 11.31 -13.01
N ARG A 56 9.29 10.08 -13.47
CA ARG A 56 10.33 9.17 -13.94
C ARG A 56 10.11 8.94 -15.43
N ASP A 57 10.98 9.51 -16.24
CA ASP A 57 10.96 9.36 -17.68
C ASP A 57 11.91 8.23 -18.10
N ARG A 58 11.41 7.29 -18.89
CA ARG A 58 12.20 6.18 -19.44
C ARG A 58 12.29 6.24 -20.97
N GLY A 59 12.13 7.44 -21.52
CA GLY A 59 12.08 7.69 -22.95
C GLY A 59 10.97 6.88 -23.62
N ASP A 60 11.34 6.09 -24.63
CA ASP A 60 10.39 5.27 -25.38
C ASP A 60 9.68 4.19 -24.54
N GLN A 61 10.21 3.84 -23.36
CA GLN A 61 9.57 2.88 -22.45
C GLN A 61 8.44 3.48 -21.60
N GLY A 62 8.19 4.78 -21.78
CA GLY A 62 7.11 5.50 -21.13
C GLY A 62 7.50 6.11 -19.79
N GLU A 63 6.51 6.72 -19.16
CA GLU A 63 6.69 7.60 -18.04
C GLU A 63 5.85 7.11 -16.87
N VAL A 64 6.40 7.23 -15.66
CA VAL A 64 5.65 7.04 -14.42
C VAL A 64 5.82 8.27 -13.59
N HIS A 65 4.73 8.91 -13.19
CA HIS A 65 4.81 10.06 -12.32
C HIS A 65 3.85 9.98 -11.14
N VAL A 66 4.25 10.64 -10.07
CA VAL A 66 3.49 10.80 -8.84
C VAL A 66 3.06 12.26 -8.77
N GLU A 67 1.77 12.50 -8.60
CA GLU A 67 1.22 13.84 -8.36
C GLU A 67 0.80 13.93 -6.90
N LEU A 68 1.38 14.88 -6.17
CA LEU A 68 1.05 15.18 -4.79
C LEU A 68 0.34 16.52 -4.73
N PHE A 69 -0.87 16.54 -4.20
CA PHE A 69 -1.61 17.77 -3.92
C PHE A 69 -1.68 18.00 -2.42
N LEU A 70 -1.19 19.16 -1.99
CA LEU A 70 -1.16 19.60 -0.60
C LEU A 70 -2.36 20.52 -0.37
N CYS A 71 -3.22 20.19 0.59
CA CYS A 71 -4.39 20.98 0.95
C CYS A 71 -4.29 21.34 2.43
N PRO A 72 -3.69 22.50 2.78
CA PRO A 72 -3.60 22.90 4.17
C PRO A 72 -5.01 23.13 4.74
N THR A 73 -5.28 22.57 5.91
CA THR A 73 -6.59 22.68 6.57
C THR A 73 -6.56 23.65 7.73
N THR A 74 -5.53 23.55 8.56
CA THR A 74 -5.24 24.43 9.69
C THR A 74 -3.74 24.51 9.86
N GLU A 75 -3.26 25.40 10.73
CA GLU A 75 -1.83 25.47 11.01
C GLU A 75 -1.28 24.12 11.51
N GLY A 76 -0.19 23.68 10.87
CA GLY A 76 0.43 22.38 11.11
C GLY A 76 -0.38 21.16 10.65
N LYS A 77 -1.52 21.33 9.97
CA LYS A 77 -2.33 20.23 9.45
C LYS A 77 -2.61 20.42 7.96
N SER A 78 -2.37 19.37 7.19
CA SER A 78 -2.69 19.33 5.76
C SER A 78 -3.27 17.99 5.37
N ARG A 79 -4.19 18.00 4.42
CA ARG A 79 -4.58 16.81 3.67
C ARG A 79 -3.66 16.68 2.46
N VAL A 80 -3.14 15.49 2.22
CA VAL A 80 -2.29 15.20 1.06
C VAL A 80 -3.00 14.18 0.19
N PHE A 81 -3.13 14.47 -1.10
CA PHE A 81 -3.61 13.52 -2.09
C PHE A 81 -2.45 13.08 -2.96
N LEU A 82 -2.30 11.77 -3.17
CA LEU A 82 -1.25 11.20 -3.99
C LEU A 82 -1.84 10.35 -5.11
N PHE A 83 -1.46 10.66 -6.35
CA PHE A 83 -1.86 9.93 -7.54
C PHE A 83 -0.64 9.36 -8.23
N ASN A 84 -0.67 8.06 -8.53
CA ASN A 84 0.33 7.42 -9.38
C ASN A 84 -0.22 7.35 -10.80
N VAL A 85 0.43 8.03 -11.73
CA VAL A 85 0.09 8.05 -13.14
C VAL A 85 1.14 7.26 -13.91
N MET A 86 0.68 6.38 -14.79
CA MET A 86 1.54 5.60 -15.67
C MET A 86 1.17 5.91 -17.11
N VAL A 87 2.09 6.51 -17.85
CA VAL A 87 1.96 6.76 -19.28
C VAL A 87 2.71 5.65 -20.00
N PRO A 88 2.01 4.76 -20.74
CA PRO A 88 2.69 3.72 -21.49
C PRO A 88 3.60 4.34 -22.55
N GLY A 89 4.78 3.75 -22.73
CA GLY A 89 5.71 4.16 -23.77
C GLY A 89 5.15 4.01 -25.17
N LYS A 90 5.81 4.64 -26.13
CA LYS A 90 5.51 4.40 -27.54
C LYS A 90 5.74 2.91 -27.79
N GLN A 91 4.67 2.18 -28.13
CA GLN A 91 4.84 0.82 -28.62
C GLN A 91 5.76 0.94 -29.83
N GLN A 92 6.97 0.38 -29.74
CA GLN A 92 7.76 0.20 -30.94
C GLN A 92 6.83 -0.52 -31.93
N PRO A 93 6.65 0.02 -33.16
CA PRO A 93 5.88 -0.68 -34.16
C PRO A 93 6.41 -2.11 -34.19
N PRO A 94 5.53 -3.12 -34.19
CA PRO A 94 5.99 -4.50 -34.22
C PRO A 94 7.03 -4.57 -35.33
N VAL A 95 8.28 -4.90 -34.97
CA VAL A 95 9.33 -5.14 -35.96
C VAL A 95 8.68 -6.03 -37.01
N ASN A 96 8.73 -5.63 -38.29
CA ASN A 96 8.17 -6.37 -39.41
C ASN A 96 8.91 -7.72 -39.58
N THR A 97 8.88 -8.56 -38.56
CA THR A 97 9.11 -9.98 -38.68
C THR A 97 7.86 -10.49 -39.37
N ALA A 98 8.05 -11.09 -40.56
CA ALA A 98 7.00 -11.74 -41.33
C ALA A 98 5.98 -12.42 -40.41
N LYS A 99 4.68 -12.22 -40.69
CA LYS A 99 3.59 -12.78 -39.89
C LYS A 99 3.93 -14.24 -39.57
N PRO A 100 4.16 -14.60 -38.29
CA PRO A 100 4.57 -15.95 -37.95
C PRO A 100 3.48 -16.90 -38.44
N HIS A 101 3.87 -17.89 -39.24
CA HIS A 101 2.98 -18.95 -39.70
C HIS A 101 2.27 -19.57 -38.48
N LEU A 102 1.06 -20.11 -38.66
CA LEU A 102 0.19 -20.57 -37.55
C LEU A 102 0.94 -21.45 -36.53
N GLY A 103 1.82 -22.33 -37.02
CA GLY A 103 2.69 -23.19 -36.20
C GLY A 103 3.73 -22.43 -35.37
N GLN A 104 4.31 -21.35 -35.88
CA GLN A 104 5.27 -20.52 -35.16
C GLN A 104 4.58 -19.66 -34.08
N LYS A 105 3.31 -19.29 -34.27
CA LYS A 105 2.46 -18.64 -33.25
C LYS A 105 2.17 -19.59 -32.09
N LEU A 106 1.87 -20.85 -32.39
CA LEU A 106 1.70 -21.92 -31.40
C LEU A 106 3.00 -22.20 -30.64
N TRP A 107 4.12 -22.33 -31.36
CA TRP A 107 5.44 -22.56 -30.75
C TRP A 107 5.90 -21.40 -29.87
N ASN A 108 5.71 -20.15 -30.30
CA ASN A 108 6.03 -18.97 -29.49
C ASN A 108 5.08 -18.77 -28.29
N ASN A 109 3.86 -19.30 -28.34
CA ASN A 109 2.95 -19.35 -27.19
C ASN A 109 3.31 -20.48 -26.20
N LEU A 110 3.94 -21.55 -26.69
CA LEU A 110 4.44 -22.69 -25.89
C LEU A 110 5.84 -22.47 -25.33
N LYS A 111 6.58 -21.45 -25.80
CA LYS A 111 7.89 -21.10 -25.22
C LYS A 111 7.71 -20.76 -23.73
N PRO A 112 8.45 -21.42 -22.82
CA PRO A 112 8.28 -21.24 -21.38
C PRO A 112 8.56 -19.80 -20.92
N SER A 113 9.38 -19.04 -21.65
CA SER A 113 9.67 -17.63 -21.35
C SER A 113 8.49 -16.69 -21.60
N THR A 114 7.70 -16.89 -22.67
CA THR A 114 6.55 -16.02 -23.00
C THR A 114 5.35 -16.33 -22.12
N TRP A 115 5.12 -17.60 -21.76
CA TRP A 115 4.12 -17.94 -20.76
C TRP A 115 4.51 -17.37 -19.40
N LYS A 116 5.74 -17.59 -18.92
CA LYS A 116 6.21 -17.01 -17.64
C LYS A 116 6.06 -15.49 -17.63
N GLN A 117 6.39 -14.79 -18.72
CA GLN A 117 6.20 -13.34 -18.85
C GLN A 117 4.72 -12.93 -18.85
N ARG A 118 3.84 -13.63 -19.58
CA ARG A 118 2.39 -13.34 -19.58
C ARG A 118 1.75 -13.58 -18.22
N MET A 119 2.14 -14.67 -17.57
CA MET A 119 1.66 -15.00 -16.23
C MET A 119 2.18 -13.97 -15.22
N MET A 120 3.47 -13.61 -15.28
CA MET A 120 4.05 -12.57 -14.44
C MET A 120 3.37 -11.21 -14.66
N LYS A 121 3.08 -10.85 -15.92
CA LYS A 121 2.33 -9.63 -16.26
C LYS A 121 0.93 -9.65 -15.65
N ARG A 122 0.20 -10.75 -15.76
CA ARG A 122 -1.13 -10.91 -15.12
C ARG A 122 -1.06 -10.84 -13.60
N ILE A 123 -0.04 -11.47 -13.00
CA ILE A 123 0.18 -11.42 -11.54
C ILE A 123 0.49 -9.98 -11.11
N LEU A 124 1.36 -9.27 -11.81
CA LEU A 124 1.70 -7.87 -11.53
C LEU A 124 0.49 -6.95 -11.72
N GLN A 125 -0.28 -7.13 -12.79
CA GLN A 125 -1.52 -6.37 -13.02
C GLN A 125 -2.52 -6.61 -11.89
N ASN A 126 -2.74 -7.87 -11.48
CA ASN A 126 -3.62 -8.19 -10.36
C ASN A 126 -3.07 -7.72 -9.01
N PHE A 127 -1.74 -7.62 -8.88
CA PHE A 127 -1.10 -7.08 -7.68
C PHE A 127 -1.30 -5.57 -7.59
N PHE A 128 -0.92 -4.82 -8.61
CA PHE A 128 -0.97 -3.35 -8.61
C PHE A 128 -2.38 -2.79 -8.78
N ALA A 129 -3.25 -3.43 -9.57
CA ALA A 129 -4.64 -2.99 -9.76
C ALA A 129 -5.63 -3.64 -8.77
N GLY A 130 -5.15 -4.51 -7.88
CA GLY A 130 -5.96 -5.21 -6.89
C GLY A 130 -5.78 -4.66 -5.48
N GLU A 131 -6.52 -5.27 -4.53
CA GLU A 131 -6.45 -4.92 -3.10
C GLU A 131 -5.02 -4.93 -2.53
N ARG A 132 -4.14 -5.80 -3.05
CA ARG A 132 -2.77 -5.97 -2.54
C ARG A 132 -1.90 -4.74 -2.84
N GLY A 133 -2.05 -4.15 -4.01
CA GLY A 133 -1.34 -2.94 -4.41
C GLY A 133 -1.76 -1.77 -3.53
N HIS A 134 -3.06 -1.63 -3.28
CA HIS A 134 -3.59 -0.62 -2.36
C HIS A 134 -3.03 -0.81 -0.94
N LEU A 135 -3.07 -2.04 -0.39
CA LEU A 135 -2.53 -2.33 0.94
C LEU A 135 -1.01 -2.10 1.02
N ALA A 136 -0.25 -2.42 -0.03
CA ALA A 136 1.18 -2.13 -0.08
C ALA A 136 1.45 -0.62 -0.06
N SER A 137 0.70 0.16 -0.85
CA SER A 137 0.79 1.63 -0.82
C SER A 137 0.45 2.19 0.56
N HIS A 138 -0.61 1.68 1.23
CA HIS A 138 -0.96 2.09 2.60
C HIS A 138 0.17 1.88 3.59
N SER A 139 0.90 0.77 3.50
CA SER A 139 2.03 0.55 4.41
C SER A 139 3.13 1.61 4.31
N ILE A 140 3.36 2.14 3.09
CA ILE A 140 4.32 3.24 2.86
C ILE A 140 3.76 4.53 3.45
N PHE A 141 2.49 4.85 3.16
CA PHE A 141 1.84 6.06 3.66
C PHE A 141 1.73 6.11 5.18
N ASP A 142 1.46 4.98 5.82
CA ASP A 142 1.38 4.88 7.27
C ASP A 142 2.74 5.17 7.92
N GLY A 143 3.81 4.64 7.33
CA GLY A 143 5.18 4.90 7.76
C GLY A 143 5.54 6.39 7.68
N ASP A 144 5.33 6.98 6.51
CA ASP A 144 5.61 8.40 6.28
C ASP A 144 4.72 9.30 7.15
N GLY A 145 3.43 8.98 7.25
CA GLY A 145 2.46 9.74 8.03
C GLY A 145 2.82 9.84 9.51
N ILE A 146 3.18 8.71 10.14
CA ILE A 146 3.66 8.72 11.52
C ILE A 146 4.98 9.46 11.64
N PHE A 147 5.93 9.18 10.75
CA PHE A 147 7.25 9.76 10.82
C PHE A 147 7.19 11.28 10.75
N LEU A 148 6.46 11.82 9.77
CA LEU A 148 6.26 13.27 9.59
C LEU A 148 5.56 13.89 10.80
N HIS A 149 4.50 13.23 11.31
CA HIS A 149 3.78 13.70 12.49
C HIS A 149 4.68 13.74 13.74
N LYS A 150 5.43 12.67 14.02
CA LYS A 150 6.34 12.62 15.18
C LYS A 150 7.55 13.53 15.01
N GLN A 151 8.05 13.73 13.79
CA GLN A 151 9.11 14.69 13.50
C GLN A 151 8.64 16.11 13.86
N GLY A 152 7.44 16.52 13.44
CA GLY A 152 6.85 17.81 13.82
C GLY A 152 6.79 18.02 15.32
N ASN A 153 6.28 17.03 16.07
CA ASN A 153 6.19 17.11 17.54
C ASN A 153 7.57 17.24 18.20
N ARG A 154 8.58 16.48 17.73
CA ARG A 154 9.96 16.58 18.24
C ARG A 154 10.60 17.93 17.93
N MET A 155 10.40 18.46 16.73
CA MET A 155 10.90 19.79 16.35
C MET A 155 10.30 20.87 17.25
N LYS A 156 8.99 20.81 17.52
CA LYS A 156 8.29 21.69 18.47
C LYS A 156 8.92 21.61 19.86
N GLN A 157 9.03 20.41 20.43
CA GLN A 157 9.57 20.19 21.78
C GLN A 157 11.01 20.71 21.92
N ALA A 158 11.83 20.53 20.88
CA ALA A 158 13.21 21.02 20.84
C ALA A 158 13.33 22.52 20.52
N LYS A 159 12.23 23.22 20.25
CA LYS A 159 12.21 24.60 19.74
C LYS A 159 13.08 24.78 18.49
N LYS A 160 13.06 23.77 17.61
CA LYS A 160 13.80 23.74 16.36
C LYS A 160 12.86 23.92 15.17
N SER A 161 13.40 24.48 14.11
CA SER A 161 12.78 24.69 12.81
C SER A 161 13.44 23.80 11.76
N TYR A 162 12.93 23.84 10.52
CA TYR A 162 13.56 23.12 9.41
C TYR A 162 14.97 23.64 9.12
N GLN A 163 15.28 24.89 9.47
CA GLN A 163 16.58 25.52 9.22
C GLN A 163 17.66 24.86 10.08
N ASP A 164 17.33 24.43 11.29
CA ASP A 164 18.24 23.74 12.20
C ASP A 164 18.66 22.33 11.71
N TYR A 165 17.96 21.80 10.71
CA TYR A 165 18.23 20.50 10.09
C TYR A 165 18.64 20.62 8.62
N SER A 166 18.70 21.84 8.06
CA SER A 166 19.14 22.07 6.70
C SER A 166 20.65 22.35 6.68
N THR A 167 21.35 21.69 5.77
CA THR A 167 22.75 21.95 5.46
C THR A 167 22.87 22.75 4.17
N PRO A 168 23.91 23.58 4.01
CA PRO A 168 24.19 24.28 2.75
C PRO A 168 24.82 23.34 1.70
N SER A 169 24.48 22.05 1.72
CA SER A 169 25.02 21.06 0.78
C SER A 169 24.10 20.85 -0.41
N SER A 170 24.64 20.28 -1.48
CA SER A 170 23.86 19.88 -2.66
C SER A 170 22.75 18.87 -2.34
N ALA A 171 22.85 18.14 -1.22
CA ALA A 171 21.83 17.20 -0.78
C ALA A 171 20.50 17.89 -0.41
N ASP A 172 20.55 19.16 0.04
CA ASP A 172 19.38 19.92 0.48
C ASP A 172 18.83 20.88 -0.59
N ILE A 173 19.30 20.79 -1.84
CA ILE A 173 18.88 21.69 -2.92
C ILE A 173 17.35 21.69 -3.12
N LEU A 174 16.73 20.51 -3.05
CA LEU A 174 15.29 20.33 -3.20
C LEU A 174 14.52 20.81 -1.97
N LEU A 175 15.07 20.61 -0.77
CA LEU A 175 14.49 21.16 0.47
C LEU A 175 14.44 22.69 0.38
N ASN A 176 15.55 23.32 -0.04
CA ASN A 176 15.65 24.77 -0.18
C ASN A 176 14.72 25.30 -1.28
N ALA A 177 14.61 24.61 -2.43
CA ALA A 177 13.66 24.95 -3.48
C ALA A 177 12.20 24.86 -3.00
N TYR A 178 11.86 23.80 -2.27
CA TYR A 178 10.54 23.61 -1.68
C TYR A 178 10.18 24.72 -0.69
N ARG A 179 11.11 25.12 0.18
CA ARG A 179 10.86 26.19 1.17
C ARG A 179 10.59 27.54 0.51
N ARG A 180 11.41 27.93 -0.48
CA ARG A 180 11.18 29.16 -1.27
C ARG A 180 9.84 29.12 -2.02
N TRP A 181 9.49 27.95 -2.57
CA TRP A 181 8.21 27.76 -3.22
C TRP A 181 7.03 27.94 -2.25
N LEU A 182 7.10 27.34 -1.06
CA LEU A 182 6.07 27.50 -0.03
C LEU A 182 5.90 28.97 0.37
N ASP A 183 7.01 29.69 0.60
CA ASP A 183 6.96 31.11 0.97
C ASP A 183 6.31 31.95 -0.13
N GLN A 184 6.66 31.71 -1.39
CA GLN A 184 6.07 32.41 -2.53
C GLN A 184 4.58 32.12 -2.68
N VAL A 185 4.17 30.86 -2.52
CA VAL A 185 2.74 30.47 -2.51
C VAL A 185 2.03 31.18 -1.37
N ALA A 186 2.57 31.14 -0.16
CA ALA A 186 1.97 31.76 1.01
C ALA A 186 1.81 33.28 0.86
N GLN A 187 2.80 33.96 0.26
CA GLN A 187 2.71 35.39 -0.06
C GLN A 187 1.58 35.68 -1.07
N LYS A 188 1.48 34.89 -2.15
CA LYS A 188 0.40 35.03 -3.14
C LYS A 188 -0.98 34.79 -2.53
N THR A 189 -1.09 33.75 -1.68
CA THR A 189 -2.31 33.43 -0.95
C THR A 189 -2.72 34.59 -0.03
N ARG A 190 -1.77 35.21 0.68
CA ARG A 190 -1.98 36.41 1.49
C ARG A 190 -2.46 37.60 0.65
N ALA A 191 -1.82 37.85 -0.48
CA ALA A 191 -2.21 38.93 -1.40
C ALA A 191 -3.64 38.77 -1.95
N ASN A 192 -4.17 37.55 -1.98
CA ASN A 192 -5.56 37.25 -2.36
C ASN A 192 -6.55 37.31 -1.16
N GLY A 193 -6.13 37.82 -0.01
CA GLY A 193 -6.97 37.96 1.18
C GLY A 193 -7.20 36.66 1.97
N LEU A 194 -6.39 35.62 1.73
CA LEU A 194 -6.52 34.30 2.38
C LEU A 194 -5.47 34.11 3.47
N ASP A 195 -5.35 35.07 4.38
CA ASP A 195 -4.30 35.09 5.41
C ASP A 195 -4.29 33.84 6.29
N ALA A 196 -5.45 33.34 6.69
CA ALA A 196 -5.56 32.11 7.49
C ALA A 196 -5.00 30.88 6.74
N VAL A 197 -5.16 30.80 5.42
CA VAL A 197 -4.61 29.73 4.58
C VAL A 197 -3.12 29.93 4.35
N SER A 198 -2.64 31.17 4.29
CA SER A 198 -1.21 31.47 4.25
C SER A 198 -0.53 31.03 5.54
N GLN A 199 -1.10 31.39 6.69
CA GLN A 199 -0.58 31.02 8.01
C GLN A 199 -0.61 29.51 8.26
N SER A 200 -1.57 28.78 7.69
CA SER A 200 -1.61 27.33 7.89
C SER A 200 -0.41 26.59 7.28
N VAL A 201 0.30 27.21 6.33
CA VAL A 201 1.45 26.64 5.62
C VAL A 201 2.79 27.13 6.17
N VAL A 202 2.92 28.44 6.46
CA VAL A 202 4.19 29.08 6.86
C VAL A 202 4.14 29.79 8.23
N GLY A 203 3.07 29.61 8.99
CA GLY A 203 2.90 30.28 10.27
C GLY A 203 3.93 29.87 11.32
N SER A 204 4.13 30.73 12.32
CA SER A 204 5.09 30.51 13.42
C SER A 204 4.71 29.34 14.33
N ASN A 205 3.45 28.92 14.26
CA ASN A 205 2.85 27.80 14.96
C ASN A 205 2.70 26.57 14.01
N ALA A 206 3.45 26.50 12.90
CA ALA A 206 3.39 25.39 11.93
C ALA A 206 3.63 23.99 12.53
N TYR A 207 4.20 23.91 13.74
CA TYR A 207 4.35 22.67 14.52
C TYR A 207 3.57 22.71 15.84
N ALA A 208 2.71 23.69 16.05
CA ALA A 208 2.16 24.05 17.36
C ALA A 208 0.81 23.43 17.71
N ALA A 209 0.16 22.69 16.79
CA ALA A 209 -0.96 21.86 17.20
C ALA A 209 -0.47 20.94 18.34
N ASP A 210 -1.09 21.02 19.52
CA ASP A 210 -1.00 19.98 20.55
C ASP A 210 -1.73 18.76 20.02
N ASP A 211 -1.10 18.11 19.05
CA ASP A 211 -1.63 16.95 18.40
C ASP A 211 -0.97 15.74 19.04
N ASP A 212 -1.37 15.46 20.28
CA ASP A 212 -1.27 14.12 20.89
C ASP A 212 -2.27 13.17 20.24
N THR A 213 -2.48 13.33 18.93
CA THR A 213 -3.36 12.47 18.16
C THR A 213 -2.86 11.05 18.33
N ALA A 214 -3.75 10.22 18.89
CA ALA A 214 -3.46 8.83 19.12
C ALA A 214 -3.04 8.17 17.81
N ARG A 215 -2.02 7.32 17.88
CA ARG A 215 -1.52 6.56 16.73
C ARG A 215 -2.62 5.75 16.03
N SER A 216 -3.61 5.29 16.78
CA SER A 216 -4.81 4.63 16.27
C SER A 216 -5.61 5.51 15.30
N LEU A 217 -5.65 6.82 15.51
CA LEU A 217 -6.33 7.76 14.63
C LEU A 217 -5.48 8.13 13.40
N LEU A 218 -4.16 8.23 13.55
CA LEU A 218 -3.24 8.47 12.42
C LEU A 218 -3.25 7.32 11.41
N LEU A 219 -3.43 6.10 11.90
CA LEU A 219 -3.40 4.87 11.10
C LEU A 219 -4.79 4.27 10.84
N ASP A 220 -5.83 5.09 10.99
CA ASP A 220 -7.20 4.69 10.67
C ASP A 220 -7.39 4.64 9.14
N ARG A 221 -6.98 3.53 8.55
CA ARG A 221 -7.15 3.25 7.12
C ARG A 221 -8.63 3.20 6.72
N TYR A 222 -9.51 2.81 7.64
CA TYR A 222 -10.93 2.72 7.34
C TYR A 222 -11.50 4.08 6.98
N ASN A 223 -11.26 5.07 7.85
CA ASN A 223 -11.79 6.41 7.70
C ASN A 223 -11.04 7.28 6.69
N THR A 224 -9.77 6.98 6.42
CA THR A 224 -8.96 7.75 5.47
C THR A 224 -9.04 7.23 4.03
N HIS A 225 -9.39 5.95 3.83
CA HIS A 225 -9.41 5.35 2.49
C HIS A 225 -10.46 4.26 2.29
N THR A 226 -10.50 3.22 3.14
CA THR A 226 -11.23 1.99 2.79
C THR A 226 -12.72 2.22 2.59
N LYS A 227 -13.36 3.11 3.36
CA LYS A 227 -14.79 3.40 3.22
C LYS A 227 -15.14 4.09 1.88
N ASP A 228 -14.20 4.85 1.32
CA ASP A 228 -14.40 5.65 0.11
C ASP A 228 -13.84 4.97 -1.15
N CYS A 229 -13.03 3.90 -0.99
CA CYS A 229 -12.48 3.13 -2.10
C CYS A 229 -13.35 1.89 -2.40
N PRO A 230 -14.05 1.82 -3.56
CA PRO A 230 -14.95 0.70 -3.87
C PRO A 230 -14.25 -0.66 -3.88
N LEU A 231 -13.00 -0.72 -4.36
CA LEU A 231 -12.19 -1.94 -4.42
C LEU A 231 -11.85 -2.45 -3.01
N CYS A 232 -11.38 -1.57 -2.12
CA CYS A 232 -11.03 -1.92 -0.75
C CYS A 232 -12.27 -2.25 0.08
N LEU A 233 -13.36 -1.49 -0.07
CA LEU A 233 -14.61 -1.73 0.63
C LEU A 233 -15.22 -3.08 0.24
N ALA A 234 -15.32 -3.39 -1.05
CA ALA A 234 -15.85 -4.67 -1.53
C ALA A 234 -15.00 -5.85 -1.01
N SER A 235 -13.68 -5.65 -0.99
CA SER A 235 -12.71 -6.62 -0.47
C SER A 235 -12.86 -6.86 1.04
N LEU A 236 -13.00 -5.80 1.83
CA LEU A 236 -13.28 -5.86 3.27
C LEU A 236 -14.61 -6.58 3.53
N GLN A 237 -15.68 -6.22 2.82
CA GLN A 237 -16.99 -6.86 2.96
C GLN A 237 -16.96 -8.35 2.58
N LYS A 238 -16.20 -8.72 1.54
CA LYS A 238 -16.00 -10.12 1.16
C LYS A 238 -15.32 -10.90 2.29
N LYS A 239 -14.27 -10.34 2.89
CA LYS A 239 -13.55 -10.96 4.01
C LYS A 239 -14.40 -11.06 5.27
N ARG A 240 -15.16 -10.01 5.62
CA ARG A 240 -16.14 -10.05 6.74
C ARG A 240 -17.19 -11.14 6.55
N ARG A 241 -17.73 -11.30 5.33
CA ARG A 241 -18.67 -12.38 5.01
C ARG A 241 -18.04 -13.76 5.14
N GLN A 242 -16.80 -13.93 4.71
CA GLN A 242 -16.04 -15.17 4.91
C GLN A 242 -15.82 -15.45 6.40
N ASN A 243 -15.55 -14.42 7.20
CA ASN A 243 -15.32 -14.54 8.63
C ASN A 243 -16.57 -14.98 9.37
N ALA A 244 -17.71 -14.35 9.06
CA ALA A 244 -19.00 -14.73 9.62
C ALA A 244 -19.35 -16.21 9.31
N ARG A 245 -19.05 -16.68 8.09
CA ARG A 245 -19.24 -18.10 7.73
C ARG A 245 -18.33 -19.03 8.52
N LEU A 246 -17.06 -18.66 8.72
CA LEU A 246 -16.12 -19.43 9.54
C LEU A 246 -16.53 -19.48 11.00
N GLN A 247 -17.08 -18.40 11.55
CA GLN A 247 -17.61 -18.37 12.92
C GLN A 247 -18.79 -19.34 13.07
N VAL A 248 -19.74 -19.34 12.13
CA VAL A 248 -20.85 -20.31 12.14
C VAL A 248 -20.32 -21.75 12.06
N LEU A 249 -19.37 -22.02 11.16
CA LEU A 249 -18.74 -23.33 11.04
C LEU A 249 -18.01 -23.75 12.33
N GLN A 250 -17.29 -22.82 12.95
CA GLN A 250 -16.58 -23.07 14.21
C GLN A 250 -17.55 -23.42 15.33
N THR A 251 -18.63 -22.65 15.49
CA THR A 251 -19.67 -22.94 16.49
C THR A 251 -20.30 -24.31 16.25
N ALA A 252 -20.59 -24.66 14.98
CA ALA A 252 -21.11 -25.97 14.63
C ALA A 252 -20.13 -27.11 14.94
N LEU A 253 -18.83 -26.93 14.64
CA LEU A 253 -17.78 -27.92 14.94
C LEU A 253 -17.55 -28.07 16.44
N GLN A 254 -17.59 -26.99 17.21
CA GLN A 254 -17.51 -27.03 18.67
C GLN A 254 -18.71 -27.78 19.26
N GLY A 255 -19.92 -27.49 18.77
CA GLY A 255 -21.13 -28.22 19.16
C GLY A 255 -21.04 -29.72 18.82
N ALA A 256 -20.58 -30.06 17.62
CA ALA A 256 -20.39 -31.45 17.19
C ALA A 256 -19.30 -32.17 18.01
N THR A 257 -18.23 -31.46 18.38
CA THR A 257 -17.17 -32.00 19.27
C THR A 257 -17.74 -32.31 20.65
N GLY A 258 -18.53 -31.40 21.22
CA GLY A 258 -19.20 -31.60 22.51
C GLY A 258 -20.18 -32.78 22.46
N ALA A 259 -21.02 -32.86 21.43
CA ALA A 259 -21.98 -33.96 21.26
C ALA A 259 -21.29 -35.32 21.08
N SER A 260 -20.24 -35.39 20.24
CA SER A 260 -19.49 -36.64 20.00
C SER A 260 -18.70 -37.08 21.24
N MET A 261 -18.12 -36.15 22.00
CA MET A 261 -17.46 -36.45 23.27
C MET A 261 -18.45 -36.99 24.30
N THR A 262 -19.62 -36.36 24.46
CA THR A 262 -20.66 -36.84 25.38
C THR A 262 -21.13 -38.24 25.00
N LEU A 263 -21.41 -38.48 23.71
CA LEU A 263 -21.79 -39.81 23.22
C LEU A 263 -20.68 -40.85 23.44
N PHE A 264 -19.43 -40.46 23.23
CA PHE A 264 -18.27 -41.32 23.50
C PHE A 264 -18.19 -41.71 24.97
N LEU A 265 -18.33 -40.75 25.90
CA LEU A 265 -18.30 -41.01 27.34
C LEU A 265 -19.48 -41.86 27.80
N VAL A 266 -20.69 -41.62 27.28
CA VAL A 266 -21.87 -42.44 27.59
C VAL A 266 -21.71 -43.87 27.07
N ALA A 267 -21.23 -44.05 25.83
CA ALA A 267 -20.96 -45.37 25.27
C ALA A 267 -19.87 -46.11 26.05
N LEU A 268 -18.83 -45.40 26.50
CA LEU A 268 -17.75 -45.96 27.31
C LEU A 268 -18.26 -46.42 28.67
N ALA A 269 -19.07 -45.61 29.35
CA ALA A 269 -19.67 -45.96 30.63
C ALA A 269 -20.62 -47.17 30.50
N ALA A 270 -21.45 -47.20 29.46
CA ALA A 270 -22.35 -48.32 29.18
C ALA A 270 -21.58 -49.62 28.88
N ALA A 271 -20.48 -49.56 28.11
CA ALA A 271 -19.63 -50.72 27.85
C ALA A 271 -19.04 -51.31 29.13
N GLN A 272 -18.59 -50.45 30.06
CA GLN A 272 -18.04 -50.88 31.35
C GLN A 272 -19.10 -51.50 32.26
N ALA A 273 -20.31 -50.92 32.31
CA ALA A 273 -21.39 -51.41 33.17
C ALA A 273 -22.03 -52.73 32.70
N SER A 274 -22.12 -52.95 31.39
CA SER A 274 -22.86 -54.08 30.80
C SER A 274 -21.99 -55.25 30.33
N GLY A 275 -20.66 -55.07 30.24
CA GLY A 275 -19.75 -56.09 29.70
C GLY A 275 -19.89 -56.33 28.18
N VAL A 276 -20.72 -55.53 27.49
CA VAL A 276 -20.94 -55.64 26.04
C VAL A 276 -19.77 -55.04 25.27
N ARG A 277 -19.29 -55.76 24.25
CA ARG A 277 -18.18 -55.30 23.39
C ARG A 277 -18.64 -54.20 22.42
N LEU A 278 -18.49 -52.94 22.81
CA LEU A 278 -18.80 -51.76 21.98
C LEU A 278 -17.58 -51.17 21.23
N ALA A 279 -16.50 -51.95 21.06
CA ALA A 279 -15.25 -51.50 20.45
C ALA A 279 -15.39 -50.79 19.07
N PRO A 280 -16.18 -51.27 18.09
CA PRO A 280 -16.30 -50.57 16.80
C PRO A 280 -17.01 -49.21 16.93
N LEU A 281 -18.01 -49.10 17.81
CA LEU A 281 -18.72 -47.85 18.07
C LEU A 281 -17.81 -46.82 18.75
N LEU A 282 -17.03 -47.24 19.76
CA LEU A 282 -16.06 -46.37 20.44
C LEU A 282 -14.98 -45.86 19.49
N ARG A 283 -14.49 -46.69 18.57
CA ARG A 283 -13.53 -46.25 17.53
C ARG A 283 -14.16 -45.21 16.61
N ALA A 284 -15.39 -45.44 16.13
CA ALA A 284 -16.09 -44.50 15.26
C ALA A 284 -16.33 -43.15 15.94
N LEU A 285 -16.80 -43.15 17.20
CA LEU A 285 -16.99 -41.94 18.01
C LEU A 285 -15.67 -41.24 18.33
N GLY A 286 -14.60 -41.99 18.58
CA GLY A 286 -13.25 -41.46 18.76
C GLY A 286 -12.74 -40.72 17.51
N PHE A 287 -12.88 -41.32 16.32
CA PHE A 287 -12.52 -40.66 15.06
C PHE A 287 -13.39 -39.43 14.76
N ALA A 288 -14.70 -39.49 15.04
CA ALA A 288 -15.59 -38.35 14.87
C ALA A 288 -15.21 -37.19 15.79
N THR A 289 -14.88 -37.49 17.05
CA THR A 289 -14.43 -36.50 18.04
C THR A 289 -13.10 -35.88 17.61
N ALA A 290 -12.12 -36.71 17.20
CA ALA A 290 -10.83 -36.22 16.71
C ALA A 290 -10.96 -35.37 15.44
N GLY A 291 -11.80 -35.77 14.50
CA GLY A 291 -12.05 -35.05 13.25
C GLY A 291 -12.72 -33.70 13.46
N THR A 292 -13.76 -33.65 14.31
CA THR A 292 -14.45 -32.38 14.65
C THR A 292 -13.56 -31.44 15.45
N PHE A 293 -12.77 -31.97 16.40
CA PHE A 293 -11.78 -31.19 17.14
C PHE A 293 -10.70 -30.62 16.22
N GLY A 294 -10.11 -31.45 15.35
CA GLY A 294 -9.12 -31.01 14.36
C GLY A 294 -9.68 -29.95 13.40
N GLY A 295 -10.92 -30.14 12.94
CA GLY A 295 -11.65 -29.15 12.14
C GLY A 295 -11.83 -27.83 12.88
N SER A 296 -12.14 -27.86 14.18
CA SER A 296 -12.31 -26.66 15.00
C SER A 296 -11.01 -25.85 15.14
N LEU A 297 -9.88 -26.55 15.36
CA LEU A 297 -8.55 -25.93 15.43
C LEU A 297 -8.15 -25.31 14.07
N TRP A 298 -8.39 -26.02 12.98
CA TRP A 298 -8.14 -25.50 11.64
C TRP A 298 -9.00 -24.27 11.34
N SER A 299 -10.29 -24.31 11.68
CA SER A 299 -11.21 -23.18 11.47
C SER A 299 -10.75 -21.94 12.23
N ARG A 300 -10.33 -22.10 13.49
CA ARG A 300 -9.74 -21.03 14.31
C ARG A 300 -8.51 -20.41 13.65
N GLN A 301 -7.57 -21.22 13.17
CA GLN A 301 -6.38 -20.72 12.47
C GLN A 301 -6.73 -19.95 11.19
N GLN A 302 -7.76 -20.38 10.45
CA GLN A 302 -8.24 -19.65 9.27
C GLN A 302 -8.90 -18.32 9.66
N GLN A 303 -9.65 -18.30 10.75
CA GLN A 303 -10.26 -17.09 11.29
C GLN A 303 -9.19 -16.07 11.68
N GLU A 304 -8.16 -16.47 12.43
CA GLU A 304 -7.06 -15.58 12.81
C GLU A 304 -6.33 -14.97 11.59
N LYS A 305 -6.11 -15.78 10.53
CA LYS A 305 -5.55 -15.29 9.27
C LYS A 305 -6.48 -14.31 8.56
N LEU A 306 -7.78 -14.51 8.66
CA LEU A 306 -8.77 -13.66 8.03
C LEU A 306 -8.97 -12.35 8.80
N ASP A 307 -8.98 -12.40 10.13
CA ASP A 307 -9.02 -11.24 11.03
C ASP A 307 -7.80 -10.35 10.79
N LYS A 308 -6.59 -10.90 10.65
CA LYS A 308 -5.40 -10.14 10.24
C LYS A 308 -5.60 -9.42 8.89
N LYS A 309 -6.20 -10.10 7.91
CA LYS A 309 -6.51 -9.51 6.60
C LYS A 309 -7.66 -8.51 6.65
N ILE A 310 -8.58 -8.61 7.60
CA ILE A 310 -9.64 -7.62 7.82
C ILE A 310 -9.02 -6.38 8.46
N ASN A 311 -8.20 -6.57 9.49
CA ASN A 311 -7.52 -5.50 10.19
C ASN A 311 -6.62 -4.69 9.26
N SER A 312 -5.95 -5.30 8.28
CA SER A 312 -5.16 -4.53 7.30
C SER A 312 -5.95 -3.47 6.51
N PHE A 313 -7.29 -3.58 6.43
CA PHE A 313 -8.15 -2.53 5.83
C PHE A 313 -8.65 -1.48 6.83
N ILE A 314 -8.52 -1.75 8.13
CA ILE A 314 -9.05 -0.91 9.21
C ILE A 314 -7.91 -0.14 9.86
N PHE A 315 -6.91 -0.87 10.35
CA PHE A 315 -5.77 -0.36 11.08
C PHE A 315 -4.66 -1.40 11.06
N GLU A 316 -3.44 -0.97 10.78
CA GLU A 316 -2.24 -1.79 10.94
C GLU A 316 -1.23 -1.00 11.73
N ASP A 317 -0.80 -1.53 12.88
CA ASP A 317 0.22 -0.87 13.68
C ASP A 317 1.58 -0.97 12.98
N TYR A 318 1.92 0.05 12.19
CA TYR A 318 3.09 0.01 11.35
C TYR A 318 4.37 0.36 12.12
N ILE A 319 5.07 -0.64 12.66
CA ILE A 319 6.34 -0.43 13.35
C ILE A 319 7.48 -0.85 12.41
N HIS A 320 8.13 0.15 11.79
CA HIS A 320 9.27 -0.09 10.89
C HIS A 320 10.48 -0.69 11.62
N ALA A 321 10.64 -0.43 12.92
CA ALA A 321 11.78 -0.84 13.73
C ALA A 321 11.76 -2.33 14.15
N GLU A 322 10.62 -3.01 14.08
CA GLU A 322 10.48 -4.41 14.56
C GLU A 322 10.64 -5.46 13.45
N LYS A 323 10.80 -5.05 12.19
CA LYS A 323 10.89 -5.96 11.04
C LYS A 323 12.33 -6.27 10.59
N ASN A 324 13.34 -5.89 11.39
CA ASN A 324 14.76 -6.17 11.13
C ASN A 324 15.31 -7.17 12.15
#